data_AF-D6M458-F1
#
_entry.id   AF-D6M458-F1
#
_cell.length_a   1.000
_cell.length_b   1.000
_cell.length_c   1.000
_cell.angle_alpha   90.00
_cell.angle_beta   90.00
_cell.angle_gamma   90.00
#
_symmetry.space_group_name_H-M   'P 1'
#
loop_
_entity.id
_entity.type
_entity.pdbx_description
1 polymer ?
#
loop_
_entity_poly.entity_id
_entity_poly.type
_entity_poly.pdbx_seq_one_letter_code
_entity_poly.pdbx_strand_id
1 'polypeptide(L)'
;MRATRELAARLTPAPPVGAPSLAGSDGFRHWRRLLAAYEAGEAEAAATVAGLPAPARARLAGLAEREAHWPAAVAGTTLLHGDLRADNLLLTEAPDRPVVFVDWPHAATGVAWLDVVGMGPSVLMGAPGLRPLLDAHLTARGADPAAVATALVGLAGLFLTGAARPAPPGLPTLRPFQRAQGEAALAWLRASWGGW
;
A
#
# COMPACT_ATOMS: atom_id res chain seq x y z
N MET A 1 17.06 0.94 0.89
CA MET A 1 16.69 0.00 -0.21
C MET A 1 17.53 -1.28 -0.28
N ARG A 2 18.76 -1.36 0.26
CA ARG A 2 19.56 -2.61 0.26
C ARG A 2 18.87 -3.75 1.03
N ALA A 3 18.44 -3.47 2.27
CA ALA A 3 17.81 -4.47 3.14
C ALA A 3 16.51 -5.04 2.54
N THR A 4 15.63 -4.21 1.97
CA THR A 4 14.39 -4.67 1.33
C THR A 4 14.66 -5.57 0.11
N ARG A 5 15.71 -5.26 -0.67
CA ARG A 5 16.16 -6.13 -1.77
C ARG A 5 16.65 -7.48 -1.27
N GLU A 6 17.46 -7.49 -0.22
CA GLU A 6 18.00 -8.72 0.37
C GLU A 6 16.89 -9.57 1.00
N LEU A 7 15.92 -8.95 1.66
CA LEU A 7 14.73 -9.62 2.18
C LEU A 7 13.95 -10.31 1.06
N ALA A 8 13.57 -9.57 0.02
CA ALA A 8 12.83 -10.12 -1.10
C ALA A 8 13.60 -11.26 -1.79
N ALA A 9 14.93 -11.15 -1.95
CA ALA A 9 15.74 -12.20 -2.54
C ALA A 9 15.78 -13.48 -1.69
N ARG A 10 15.84 -13.35 -0.36
CA ARG A 10 15.82 -14.50 0.57
C ARG A 10 14.45 -15.15 0.69
N LEU A 11 13.39 -14.39 0.46
CA LEU A 11 12.00 -14.81 0.61
C LEU A 11 11.30 -15.10 -0.73
N THR A 12 12.08 -15.24 -1.80
CA THR A 12 11.60 -15.65 -3.12
C THR A 12 12.30 -16.94 -3.57
N PRO A 13 11.58 -18.05 -3.78
CA PRO A 13 10.16 -18.23 -3.48
C PRO A 13 9.89 -18.21 -1.95
N ALA A 14 8.63 -17.97 -1.59
CA ALA A 14 8.17 -17.96 -0.22
C ALA A 14 8.42 -19.33 0.43
N PRO A 15 8.93 -19.36 1.69
CA PRO A 15 9.02 -20.62 2.43
C PRO A 15 7.62 -21.19 2.69
N PRO A 16 7.48 -22.50 2.94
CA PRO A 16 6.20 -23.19 3.11
C PRO A 16 5.59 -22.92 4.50
N VAL A 17 5.37 -21.65 4.83
CA VAL A 17 4.84 -21.18 6.13
C VAL A 17 3.32 -20.97 6.12
N GLY A 18 2.65 -21.29 5.00
CA GLY A 18 1.19 -21.20 4.88
C GLY A 18 0.64 -19.78 4.81
N ALA A 19 1.45 -18.79 4.43
CA ALA A 19 1.01 -17.40 4.32
C ALA A 19 -0.04 -17.23 3.20
N PRO A 20 -1.13 -16.49 3.44
CA PRO A 20 -2.18 -16.27 2.44
C PRO A 20 -1.66 -15.48 1.24
N SER A 21 -2.35 -15.53 0.10
CA SER A 21 -1.99 -14.72 -1.08
C SER A 21 -2.69 -13.36 -1.06
N LEU A 22 -1.93 -12.28 -1.31
CA LEU A 22 -2.52 -10.95 -1.51
C LEU A 22 -3.30 -10.82 -2.80
N ALA A 23 -2.97 -11.61 -3.83
CA ALA A 23 -3.73 -11.65 -5.08
C ALA A 23 -5.13 -12.23 -4.88
N GLY A 24 -5.27 -13.21 -3.98
CA GLY A 24 -6.55 -13.78 -3.57
C GLY A 24 -7.24 -13.02 -2.43
N SER A 25 -6.68 -11.90 -1.97
CA SER A 25 -7.20 -11.18 -0.80
C SER A 25 -8.33 -10.25 -1.19
N ASP A 26 -9.41 -10.35 -0.42
CA ASP A 26 -10.54 -9.43 -0.43
C ASP A 26 -10.27 -8.12 0.36
N GLY A 27 -9.05 -7.96 0.86
CA GLY A 27 -8.61 -6.81 1.67
C GLY A 27 -8.32 -5.53 0.88
N PHE A 28 -8.35 -5.56 -0.46
CA PHE A 28 -7.99 -4.42 -1.31
C PHE A 28 -9.09 -4.03 -2.32
N ARG A 29 -10.35 -4.27 -1.97
CA ARG A 29 -11.54 -3.91 -2.78
C ARG A 29 -12.29 -2.67 -2.25
N HIS A 30 -11.54 -1.71 -1.72
CA HIS A 30 -12.08 -0.56 -0.99
C HIS A 30 -12.84 0.42 -1.89
N TRP A 31 -12.30 0.73 -3.07
CA TRP A 31 -12.92 1.66 -4.01
C TRP A 31 -14.18 1.06 -4.63
N ARG A 32 -14.15 -0.20 -5.06
CA ARG A 32 -15.33 -0.87 -5.63
C ARG A 32 -16.48 -1.00 -4.64
N ARG A 33 -16.17 -1.34 -3.38
CA ARG A 33 -17.18 -1.37 -2.31
C ARG A 33 -17.74 0.02 -2.02
N LEU A 34 -16.89 1.03 -1.95
CA LEU A 34 -17.32 2.39 -1.69
C LEU A 34 -18.21 2.93 -2.82
N LEU A 35 -17.84 2.67 -4.08
CA LEU A 35 -18.63 3.06 -5.24
C LEU A 35 -20.01 2.40 -5.22
N ALA A 36 -20.07 1.08 -5.03
CA ALA A 36 -21.34 0.36 -4.99
C ALA A 36 -22.28 0.86 -3.88
N ALA A 37 -21.75 1.07 -2.67
CA ALA A 37 -22.52 1.61 -1.55
C ALA A 37 -22.98 3.07 -1.79
N TYR A 38 -22.13 3.88 -2.44
CA TYR A 38 -22.46 5.25 -2.81
C TYR A 38 -23.59 5.30 -3.85
N GLU A 39 -23.52 4.47 -4.89
CA GLU A 39 -24.56 4.36 -5.93
C GLU A 39 -25.87 3.79 -5.38
N ALA A 40 -25.81 2.93 -4.36
CA ALA A 40 -26.98 2.44 -3.62
C ALA A 40 -27.61 3.49 -2.69
N GLY A 41 -26.99 4.68 -2.55
CA GLY A 41 -27.51 5.78 -1.74
C GLY A 41 -27.24 5.64 -0.23
N GLU A 42 -26.25 4.84 0.16
CA GLU A 42 -25.91 4.67 1.58
C GLU A 42 -25.31 5.95 2.19
N ALA A 43 -25.87 6.41 3.32
CA ALA A 43 -25.47 7.67 3.95
C ALA A 43 -23.99 7.68 4.40
N GLU A 44 -23.48 6.56 4.94
CA GLU A 44 -22.08 6.44 5.36
C GLU A 44 -21.11 6.49 4.17
N ALA A 45 -21.49 5.88 3.05
CA ALA A 45 -20.72 5.93 1.82
C ALA A 45 -20.71 7.35 1.24
N ALA A 46 -21.85 8.04 1.23
CA ALA A 46 -21.94 9.45 0.82
C ALA A 46 -21.06 10.37 1.69
N ALA A 47 -21.07 10.18 3.02
CA ALA A 47 -20.19 10.91 3.93
C ALA A 47 -18.71 10.62 3.67
N THR A 48 -18.36 9.34 3.43
CA THR A 48 -16.99 8.94 3.11
C THR A 48 -16.52 9.58 1.80
N VAL A 49 -17.33 9.51 0.74
CA VAL A 49 -17.04 10.11 -0.58
C VAL A 49 -16.90 11.62 -0.46
N ALA A 50 -17.77 12.28 0.30
CA ALA A 50 -17.68 13.73 0.55
C ALA A 50 -16.35 14.10 1.23
N GLY A 51 -15.87 13.26 2.14
CA GLY A 51 -14.60 13.44 2.86
C GLY A 51 -13.34 13.17 2.04
N LEU A 52 -13.42 12.51 0.88
CA LEU A 52 -12.24 12.19 0.05
C LEU A 52 -11.52 13.45 -0.47
N PRO A 53 -10.20 13.38 -0.76
CA PRO A 53 -9.51 14.41 -1.52
C PRO A 53 -10.23 14.68 -2.86
N ALA A 54 -10.39 15.95 -3.23
CA ALA A 54 -11.19 16.34 -4.40
C ALA A 54 -10.81 15.59 -5.71
N PRO A 55 -9.52 15.36 -6.04
CA PRO A 55 -9.16 14.58 -7.21
C PRO A 55 -9.60 13.11 -7.16
N ALA A 56 -9.58 12.49 -5.97
CA ALA A 56 -10.03 11.11 -5.79
C ALA A 56 -11.55 11.02 -5.89
N ARG A 57 -12.27 11.95 -5.25
CA ARG A 57 -13.73 12.06 -5.34
C ARG A 57 -14.20 12.19 -6.79
N ALA A 58 -13.54 13.04 -7.57
CA ALA A 58 -13.88 13.26 -8.98
C ALA A 58 -13.64 12.03 -9.88
N ARG A 59 -12.88 11.03 -9.43
CA ARG A 59 -12.52 9.84 -10.19
C ARG A 59 -12.82 8.54 -9.44
N LEU A 60 -13.84 8.55 -8.58
CA LEU A 60 -14.22 7.39 -7.78
C LEU A 60 -14.41 6.12 -8.65
N ALA A 61 -15.12 6.23 -9.77
CA ALA A 61 -15.33 5.12 -10.70
C ALA A 61 -14.03 4.62 -11.34
N GLY A 62 -13.15 5.52 -11.80
CA GLY A 62 -11.85 5.12 -12.39
C GLY A 62 -10.90 4.49 -11.36
N LEU A 63 -10.93 4.94 -10.11
CA LEU A 63 -10.19 4.29 -9.01
C LEU A 63 -10.72 2.87 -8.76
N ALA A 64 -12.03 2.68 -8.77
CA ALA A 64 -12.67 1.37 -8.62
C ALA A 64 -12.35 0.43 -9.79
N GLU A 65 -12.35 0.94 -11.02
CA GLU A 65 -11.97 0.18 -12.22
C GLU A 65 -10.49 -0.25 -12.16
N ARG A 66 -9.58 0.66 -11.83
CA ARG A 66 -8.16 0.32 -11.69
C ARG A 66 -7.92 -0.68 -10.56
N GLU A 67 -8.55 -0.50 -9.41
CA GLU A 67 -8.48 -1.42 -8.27
C GLU A 67 -8.89 -2.86 -8.64
N ALA A 68 -9.79 -3.05 -9.61
CA ALA A 68 -10.18 -4.37 -10.07
C ALA A 68 -9.00 -5.21 -10.62
N HIS A 69 -7.92 -4.56 -11.06
CA HIS A 69 -6.71 -5.21 -11.57
C HIS A 69 -5.75 -5.66 -10.45
N TRP A 70 -6.05 -5.36 -9.18
CA TRP A 70 -5.21 -5.71 -8.03
C TRP A 70 -4.72 -7.16 -8.04
N PRO A 71 -5.59 -8.19 -8.21
CA PRO A 71 -5.15 -9.59 -8.16
C PRO A 71 -4.00 -9.90 -9.13
N ALA A 72 -4.08 -9.40 -10.37
CA ALA A 72 -3.04 -9.58 -11.37
C ALA A 72 -1.80 -8.74 -11.07
N ALA A 73 -1.98 -7.49 -10.64
CA ALA A 73 -0.89 -6.55 -10.36
C ALA A 73 0.04 -7.01 -9.22
N VAL A 74 -0.50 -7.73 -8.22
CA VAL A 74 0.26 -8.12 -7.01
C VAL A 74 0.58 -9.61 -6.93
N ALA A 75 0.18 -10.40 -7.93
CA ALA A 75 0.49 -11.82 -7.97
C ALA A 75 2.00 -12.06 -7.94
N GLY A 76 2.43 -13.03 -7.13
CA GLY A 76 3.82 -13.39 -7.00
C GLY A 76 4.05 -14.42 -5.92
N THR A 77 5.28 -14.90 -5.85
CA THR A 77 5.68 -16.01 -4.98
C THR A 77 6.63 -15.55 -3.88
N THR A 78 6.72 -14.25 -3.58
CA THR A 78 7.58 -13.73 -2.51
C THR A 78 6.80 -13.69 -1.21
N LEU A 79 7.38 -14.12 -0.09
CA LEU A 79 6.83 -13.84 1.23
C LEU A 79 7.08 -12.36 1.55
N LEU A 80 6.00 -11.61 1.64
CA LEU A 80 5.96 -10.19 1.97
C LEU A 80 5.69 -10.02 3.45
N HIS A 81 6.23 -8.94 4.01
CA HIS A 81 5.95 -8.53 5.37
C HIS A 81 4.53 -8.00 5.53
N GLY A 82 4.04 -7.24 4.55
CA GLY A 82 2.68 -6.70 4.54
C GLY A 82 2.45 -5.52 5.49
N ASP A 83 3.45 -5.12 6.28
CA ASP A 83 3.42 -3.98 7.19
C ASP A 83 4.82 -3.39 7.40
N LEU A 84 5.56 -3.13 6.31
CA LEU A 84 6.86 -2.47 6.43
C LEU A 84 6.68 -1.00 6.82
N ARG A 85 7.13 -0.69 8.03
CA ARG A 85 7.15 0.63 8.66
C ARG A 85 8.45 0.80 9.42
N ALA A 86 8.87 2.05 9.64
CA ALA A 86 10.18 2.37 10.21
C ALA A 86 10.42 1.70 11.59
N ASP A 87 9.38 1.54 12.38
CA ASP A 87 9.41 0.91 13.70
C ASP A 87 9.34 -0.63 13.67
N ASN A 88 9.04 -1.22 12.50
CA ASN A 88 9.22 -2.65 12.24
C ASN A 88 10.62 -2.96 11.67
N LEU A 89 11.52 -1.96 11.61
CA LEU A 89 12.91 -2.08 11.16
C LEU A 89 13.86 -1.80 12.31
N LEU A 90 14.49 -2.84 12.85
CA LEU A 90 15.53 -2.69 13.85
C LEU A 90 16.89 -2.53 13.17
N LEU A 91 17.55 -1.41 13.40
CA LEU A 91 18.94 -1.21 12.99
C LEU A 91 19.86 -1.94 13.98
N THR A 92 20.85 -2.66 13.47
CA THR A 92 21.82 -3.36 14.32
C THR A 92 23.24 -2.92 14.01
N GLU A 93 24.12 -3.05 14.99
CA GLU A 93 25.55 -2.80 14.83
C GLU A 93 26.27 -3.95 14.09
N ALA A 94 25.58 -5.06 13.82
CA ALA A 94 26.15 -6.22 13.15
C ALA A 94 26.35 -5.95 11.65
N PRO A 95 27.59 -5.98 11.12
CA PRO A 95 27.87 -5.61 9.72
C PRO A 95 27.18 -6.51 8.69
N ASP A 96 26.93 -7.77 9.04
CA ASP A 96 26.30 -8.79 8.19
C ASP A 96 24.76 -8.75 8.22
N ARG A 97 24.18 -8.07 9.21
CA ARG A 97 22.73 -7.95 9.40
C ARG A 97 22.37 -6.54 9.92
N PRO A 98 22.62 -5.50 9.11
CA PRO A 98 22.41 -4.12 9.55
C PRO A 98 20.93 -3.77 9.80
N VAL A 99 20.00 -4.58 9.29
CA VAL A 99 18.55 -4.41 9.47
C VAL A 99 17.89 -5.76 9.80
N VAL A 100 17.04 -5.76 10.82
CA VAL A 100 16.15 -6.88 11.17
C VAL A 100 14.71 -6.43 11.01
N PHE A 101 13.91 -7.24 10.30
CA PHE A 101 12.49 -7.03 10.07
C PHE A 101 11.68 -7.80 11.12
N VAL A 102 10.88 -7.09 11.90
CA VAL A 102 10.11 -7.66 13.03
C VAL A 102 8.63 -7.37 12.88
N ASP A 103 7.81 -8.05 13.67
CA ASP A 103 6.35 -7.89 13.70
C ASP A 103 5.70 -8.19 12.33
N TRP A 104 5.40 -9.46 12.08
CA TRP A 104 4.87 -9.96 10.80
C TRP A 104 3.36 -10.31 10.87
N PRO A 105 2.46 -9.44 11.38
CA PRO A 105 1.06 -9.78 11.59
C PRO A 105 0.27 -9.91 10.27
N HIS A 106 0.82 -9.36 9.18
CA HIS A 106 0.21 -9.30 7.85
C HIS A 106 1.01 -10.03 6.78
N ALA A 107 1.86 -10.97 7.20
CA ALA A 107 2.66 -11.77 6.29
C ALA A 107 1.78 -12.46 5.24
N ALA A 108 2.15 -12.30 3.97
CA ALA A 108 1.38 -12.80 2.84
C ALA A 108 2.29 -13.05 1.63
N THR A 109 1.80 -13.78 0.64
CA THR A 109 2.52 -14.00 -0.61
C THR A 109 2.08 -13.00 -1.69
N GLY A 110 3.04 -12.51 -2.47
CA GLY A 110 2.78 -11.59 -3.57
C GLY A 110 4.06 -11.21 -4.33
N VAL A 111 3.99 -10.13 -5.10
CA VAL A 111 5.11 -9.61 -5.89
C VAL A 111 6.17 -8.93 -5.01
N ALA A 112 7.44 -9.23 -5.27
CA ALA A 112 8.59 -8.84 -4.44
C ALA A 112 8.74 -7.35 -4.13
N TRP A 113 8.23 -6.46 -4.99
CA TRP A 113 8.36 -5.01 -4.82
C TRP A 113 7.22 -4.39 -4.00
N LEU A 114 6.16 -5.14 -3.67
CA LEU A 114 4.96 -4.59 -3.05
C LEU A 114 5.20 -4.03 -1.64
N ASP A 115 6.07 -4.66 -0.86
CA ASP A 115 6.46 -4.17 0.47
C ASP A 115 7.06 -2.75 0.41
N VAL A 116 7.79 -2.42 -0.67
CA VAL A 116 8.32 -1.06 -0.89
C VAL A 116 7.20 -0.08 -1.23
N VAL A 117 6.22 -0.51 -2.01
CA VAL A 117 5.04 0.29 -2.35
C VAL A 117 4.17 0.52 -1.11
N GLY A 118 4.00 -0.47 -0.24
CA GLY A 118 3.30 -0.35 1.05
C GLY A 118 3.98 0.61 2.02
N MET A 119 5.31 0.52 2.14
CA MET A 119 6.10 1.40 3.02
C MET A 119 6.16 2.85 2.50
N GLY A 120 6.24 3.03 1.18
CA GLY A 120 6.53 4.30 0.52
C GLY A 120 5.71 5.51 0.99
N PRO A 121 4.37 5.43 1.12
CA PRO A 121 3.56 6.54 1.59
C PRO A 121 4.01 7.11 2.94
N SER A 122 4.32 6.26 3.92
CA SER A 122 4.81 6.70 5.24
C SER A 122 6.18 7.39 5.15
N VAL A 123 7.08 6.87 4.30
CA VAL A 123 8.39 7.48 4.04
C VAL A 123 8.23 8.85 3.38
N LEU A 124 7.35 8.95 2.38
CA LEU A 124 7.14 10.19 1.63
C LEU A 124 6.42 11.27 2.43
N MET A 125 5.66 10.92 3.47
CA MET A 125 5.11 11.90 4.41
C MET A 125 6.22 12.62 5.19
N GLY A 126 7.28 11.92 5.60
CA GLY A 126 8.40 12.51 6.34
C GLY A 126 9.56 13.00 5.46
N ALA A 127 9.75 12.40 4.29
CA ALA A 127 10.85 12.68 3.39
C ALA A 127 10.41 12.63 1.91
N PRO A 128 9.61 13.61 1.44
CA PRO A 128 9.12 13.66 0.05
C PRO A 128 10.22 13.59 -1.01
N GLY A 129 11.42 14.10 -0.69
CA GLY A 129 12.59 14.09 -1.56
C GLY A 129 13.14 12.68 -1.87
N LEU A 130 12.70 11.64 -1.16
CA LEU A 130 13.11 10.25 -1.42
C LEU A 130 12.31 9.58 -2.54
N ARG A 131 11.29 10.23 -3.10
CA ARG A 131 10.48 9.68 -4.20
C ARG A 131 11.34 9.14 -5.37
N PRO A 132 12.31 9.89 -5.95
CA PRO A 132 13.11 9.38 -7.05
C PRO A 132 13.89 8.10 -6.69
N LEU A 133 14.28 7.93 -5.43
CA LEU A 133 14.99 6.74 -4.94
C LEU A 133 14.05 5.53 -4.82
N LEU A 134 12.80 5.74 -4.39
CA LEU A 134 11.78 4.70 -4.42
C LEU A 134 11.45 4.30 -5.87
N ASP A 135 11.31 5.27 -6.77
CA ASP A 135 10.99 5.01 -8.18
C ASP A 135 12.09 4.24 -8.91
N ALA A 136 13.34 4.68 -8.72
CA ALA A 136 14.50 3.99 -9.25
C ALA A 136 14.60 2.56 -8.71
N HIS A 137 14.27 2.35 -7.43
CA HIS A 137 14.25 1.01 -6.84
C HIS A 137 13.19 0.12 -7.48
N LEU A 138 11.94 0.57 -7.61
CA LEU A 138 10.86 -0.20 -8.22
C LEU A 138 11.19 -0.55 -9.67
N THR A 139 11.70 0.42 -10.43
CA THR A 139 12.17 0.22 -11.81
C THR A 139 13.28 -0.83 -11.89
N ALA A 140 14.30 -0.73 -11.04
CA ALA A 140 15.40 -1.69 -11.00
C ALA A 140 14.98 -3.11 -10.58
N ARG A 141 13.79 -3.25 -9.98
CA ARG A 141 13.19 -4.55 -9.64
C ARG A 141 12.26 -5.08 -10.74
N GLY A 142 12.18 -4.40 -11.88
CA GLY A 142 11.31 -4.78 -13.00
C GLY A 142 9.83 -4.62 -12.68
N ALA A 143 9.48 -3.72 -11.77
CA ALA A 143 8.08 -3.43 -11.47
C ALA A 143 7.42 -2.77 -12.70
N ASP A 144 6.35 -3.38 -13.21
CA ASP A 144 5.53 -2.76 -14.25
C ASP A 144 4.88 -1.47 -13.71
N PRO A 145 5.09 -0.31 -14.35
CA PRO A 145 4.44 0.94 -13.97
C PRO A 145 2.92 0.82 -13.76
N ALA A 146 2.22 0.05 -14.59
CA ALA A 146 0.77 -0.12 -14.47
C ALA A 146 0.38 -0.93 -13.23
N ALA A 147 1.19 -1.94 -12.87
CA ALA A 147 1.02 -2.73 -11.66
C ALA A 147 1.32 -1.91 -10.40
N VAL A 148 2.39 -1.10 -10.40
CA VAL A 148 2.70 -0.18 -9.29
C VAL A 148 1.58 0.83 -9.10
N ALA A 149 1.07 1.40 -10.20
CA ALA A 149 -0.06 2.33 -10.14
C ALA A 149 -1.30 1.68 -9.53
N THR A 150 -1.61 0.45 -9.92
CA THR A 150 -2.72 -0.35 -9.36
C THR A 150 -2.53 -0.62 -7.87
N ALA A 151 -1.32 -0.99 -7.44
CA ALA A 151 -1.01 -1.21 -6.04
C ALA A 151 -1.17 0.07 -5.20
N LEU A 152 -0.72 1.22 -5.72
CA LEU A 152 -0.91 2.51 -5.06
C LEU A 152 -2.39 2.90 -4.95
N VAL A 153 -3.21 2.60 -5.97
CA VAL A 153 -4.67 2.78 -5.86
C VAL A 153 -5.26 1.90 -4.76
N GLY A 154 -4.91 0.61 -4.71
CA GLY A 154 -5.40 -0.29 -3.65
C GLY A 154 -5.04 0.20 -2.25
N LEU A 155 -3.79 0.63 -2.04
CA LEU A 155 -3.33 1.20 -0.76
C LEU A 155 -4.04 2.50 -0.42
N ALA A 156 -4.22 3.41 -1.38
CA ALA A 156 -4.96 4.64 -1.16
C ALA A 156 -6.40 4.36 -0.73
N GLY A 157 -7.05 3.35 -1.31
CA GLY A 157 -8.41 2.91 -0.94
C GLY A 157 -8.46 2.40 0.50
N LEU A 158 -7.54 1.50 0.86
CA LEU A 158 -7.39 0.98 2.22
C LEU A 158 -7.26 2.11 3.24
N PHE A 159 -6.35 3.04 3.00
CA PHE A 159 -6.06 4.13 3.93
C PHE A 159 -7.17 5.18 4.01
N LEU A 160 -7.71 5.64 2.88
CA LEU A 160 -8.71 6.70 2.87
C LEU A 160 -10.08 6.24 3.40
N THR A 161 -10.49 5.01 3.07
CA THR A 161 -11.71 4.44 3.65
C THR A 161 -11.52 4.08 5.12
N GLY A 162 -10.33 3.62 5.52
CA GLY A 162 -9.98 3.42 6.92
C GLY A 162 -10.02 4.71 7.74
N ALA A 163 -9.54 5.82 7.17
CA ALA A 163 -9.54 7.14 7.80
C ALA A 163 -10.95 7.72 8.05
N ALA A 164 -11.95 7.29 7.28
CA ALA A 164 -13.35 7.71 7.45
C ALA A 164 -14.07 7.01 8.61
N ARG A 165 -13.49 5.94 9.17
CA ARG A 165 -14.09 5.18 10.28
C ARG A 165 -13.86 5.86 11.63
N PRO A 166 -14.70 5.61 12.65
CA PRO A 166 -14.46 6.07 14.01
C PRO A 166 -13.06 5.70 14.51
N ALA A 167 -12.39 6.60 15.24
CA ALA A 167 -11.09 6.30 15.83
C ALA A 167 -11.24 5.16 16.87
N PRO A 168 -10.36 4.15 16.86
CA PRO A 168 -10.40 3.12 17.87
C PRO A 168 -9.97 3.69 19.24
N PRO A 169 -10.50 3.16 20.35
CA PRO A 169 -10.07 3.55 21.70
C PRO A 169 -8.54 3.44 21.86
N GLY A 170 -7.92 4.45 22.44
CA GLY A 170 -6.47 4.48 22.72
C GLY A 170 -5.57 4.83 21.52
N LEU A 171 -6.11 5.00 20.31
CA LEU A 171 -5.34 5.34 19.10
C LEU A 171 -5.90 6.58 18.38
N PRO A 172 -5.93 7.75 19.04
CA PRO A 172 -6.57 8.96 18.50
C PRO A 172 -5.90 9.49 17.22
N THR A 173 -4.62 9.20 17.01
CA THR A 173 -3.86 9.66 15.83
C THR A 173 -3.97 8.74 14.62
N LEU A 174 -4.61 7.57 14.76
CA LEU A 174 -4.66 6.57 13.68
C LEU A 174 -5.39 7.09 12.44
N ARG A 175 -6.55 7.73 12.60
CA ARG A 175 -7.36 8.19 11.46
C ARG A 175 -6.68 9.34 10.70
N PRO A 176 -6.15 10.38 11.37
CA PRO A 176 -5.29 11.38 10.70
C PRO A 176 -4.08 10.76 10.00
N PHE A 177 -3.43 9.76 10.61
CA PHE A 177 -2.27 9.11 10.01
C PHE A 177 -2.64 8.30 8.76
N GLN A 178 -3.73 7.52 8.80
CA GLN A 178 -4.28 6.82 7.63
C GLN A 178 -4.64 7.81 6.52
N ARG A 179 -5.27 8.93 6.87
CA ARG A 179 -5.60 9.99 5.90
C ARG A 179 -4.35 10.49 5.17
N ALA A 180 -3.30 10.82 5.92
CA ALA A 180 -2.05 11.32 5.37
C ALA A 180 -1.34 10.29 4.48
N GLN A 181 -1.34 9.00 4.87
CA GLN A 181 -0.79 7.94 4.02
C GLN A 181 -1.56 7.75 2.72
N GLY A 182 -2.89 7.78 2.77
CA GLY A 182 -3.73 7.70 1.58
C GLY A 182 -3.49 8.85 0.61
N GLU A 183 -3.37 10.08 1.12
CA GLU A 183 -3.04 11.26 0.31
C GLU A 183 -1.62 11.20 -0.27
N ALA A 184 -0.64 10.71 0.49
CA ALA A 184 0.73 10.51 0.03
C ALA A 184 0.81 9.44 -1.07
N ALA A 185 0.08 8.32 -0.94
CA ALA A 185 -0.02 7.29 -1.97
C ALA A 185 -0.59 7.85 -3.28
N LEU A 186 -1.67 8.64 -3.18
CA LEU A 186 -2.26 9.30 -4.34
C LEU A 186 -1.32 10.35 -4.97
N ALA A 187 -0.59 11.10 -4.15
CA ALA A 187 0.39 12.07 -4.65
C ALA A 187 1.56 11.38 -5.36
N TRP A 188 2.05 10.25 -4.82
CA TRP A 188 3.10 9.45 -5.44
C TRP A 188 2.65 8.87 -6.79
N LEU A 189 1.45 8.29 -6.85
CA LEU A 189 0.85 7.78 -8.09
C LEU A 189 0.90 8.84 -9.20
N ARG A 190 0.31 10.02 -8.96
CA ARG A 190 0.31 11.13 -9.94
C ARG A 190 1.70 11.56 -10.39
N ALA A 191 2.66 11.55 -9.48
CA ALA A 191 4.00 12.07 -9.73
C ALA A 191 4.89 11.12 -10.55
N SER A 192 4.65 9.81 -10.45
CA SER A 192 5.63 8.80 -10.89
C SER A 192 5.06 7.71 -11.80
N TRP A 193 3.78 7.37 -11.70
CA TRP A 193 3.24 6.13 -12.29
C TRP A 193 1.99 6.34 -13.16
N GLY A 194 1.75 7.58 -13.57
CA GLY A 194 0.59 7.99 -14.36
C GLY A 194 -0.56 8.54 -13.53
N GLY A 195 -1.48 9.23 -14.20
CA GLY A 195 -2.75 9.63 -13.58
C GLY A 195 -3.68 8.43 -13.43
N TRP A 196 -4.62 8.54 -12.48
CA TRP A 196 -5.71 7.58 -12.28
C TRP A 196 -6.66 7.54 -13.47
#